data_AF-A0A6A5TJL6-F1
#
_entry.id   AF-A0A6A5TJL6-F1
#
_cell.length_a   1.000
_cell.length_b   1.000
_cell.length_c   1.000
_cell.angle_alpha   90.00
_cell.angle_beta   90.00
_cell.angle_gamma   90.00
#
_symmetry.space_group_name_H-M   'P 1'
#
loop_
_entity.id
_entity.type
_entity.pdbx_description
1 polymer ?
#
loop_
_entity_poly.entity_id
_entity_poly.type
_entity_poly.pdbx_seq_one_letter_code
_entity_poly.pdbx_strand_id
1 'polypeptide(L)'
;MSATETVKTSTHLKNVLDKLVQDPLSITTEDARRVSENFVARDEQSAKIISAVETLAVAAQDVHETMPTTTLGQAPNISLLAVVNDLKAAVDTNPQQVTTEILRTTQGIVSKMQRSLGQTNAPHPELEAELQAECAKIQPKVELGTVTKAEADRLHSLEARAHGHTEKGGLTSVAQSVAAKRERTLSLSDSRPELETELQEESAKVQPKVEQETVSKAEADRLHSLEARAHGHTEKGGLTAAAQSVAAKRERLSDGTNQSTVEDSKTGPVAEVVIKDTVGGPLSVVPEKSEKA
;
A
#
# COMPACT_ATOMS: atom_id res chain seq x y z
N MET A 1 -42.81 -58.69 -3.02
CA MET A 1 -43.02 -57.42 -2.32
C MET A 1 -43.21 -57.73 -0.85
N SER A 2 -42.20 -57.47 -0.04
CA SER A 2 -42.26 -57.66 1.40
C SER A 2 -43.12 -56.56 2.02
N ALA A 3 -43.83 -56.84 3.13
CA ALA A 3 -44.72 -55.86 3.79
C ALA A 3 -44.04 -54.54 4.20
N THR A 4 -42.71 -54.48 4.16
CA THR A 4 -41.90 -53.30 4.43
C THR A 4 -41.73 -52.37 3.22
N GLU A 5 -41.88 -52.85 1.99
CA GLU A 5 -41.84 -52.01 0.77
C GLU A 5 -43.12 -51.20 0.60
N THR A 6 -44.27 -51.79 0.89
CA THR A 6 -45.59 -51.15 0.72
C THR A 6 -45.80 -49.96 1.66
N VAL A 7 -45.15 -49.95 2.83
CA VAL A 7 -45.24 -48.84 3.80
C VAL A 7 -44.37 -47.64 3.37
N LYS A 8 -43.22 -47.89 2.76
CA LYS A 8 -42.31 -46.82 2.30
C LYS A 8 -42.89 -46.03 1.12
N THR A 9 -43.50 -46.72 0.16
CA THR A 9 -44.11 -46.08 -1.02
C THR A 9 -45.29 -45.18 -0.64
N SER A 10 -46.10 -45.61 0.32
CA SER A 10 -47.23 -44.84 0.85
C SER A 10 -46.80 -43.53 1.54
N THR A 11 -45.64 -43.53 2.19
CA THR A 11 -45.14 -42.35 2.92
C THR A 11 -44.63 -41.27 1.96
N HIS A 12 -43.94 -41.65 0.88
CA HIS A 12 -43.42 -40.70 -0.09
C HIS A 12 -44.54 -39.99 -0.88
N LEU A 13 -45.55 -40.74 -1.33
CA LEU A 13 -46.71 -40.16 -2.00
C LEU A 13 -47.42 -39.12 -1.11
N LYS A 14 -47.59 -39.42 0.18
CA LYS A 14 -48.19 -38.49 1.13
C LYS A 14 -47.38 -37.20 1.24
N ASN A 15 -46.05 -37.29 1.31
CA ASN A 15 -45.19 -36.11 1.38
C ASN A 15 -45.30 -35.23 0.13
N VAL A 16 -45.40 -35.82 -1.07
CA VAL A 16 -45.57 -35.05 -2.31
C VAL A 16 -46.95 -34.41 -2.38
N LEU A 17 -48.00 -35.09 -1.92
CA LEU A 17 -49.33 -34.50 -1.82
C LEU A 17 -49.38 -33.36 -0.80
N ASP A 18 -48.69 -33.50 0.34
CA ASP A 18 -48.59 -32.43 1.34
C ASP A 18 -47.84 -31.22 0.76
N LYS A 19 -46.76 -31.42 0.00
CA LYS A 19 -46.08 -30.34 -0.75
C LYS A 19 -47.01 -29.69 -1.77
N LEU A 20 -47.78 -30.48 -2.53
CA LEU A 20 -48.71 -29.96 -3.53
C LEU A 20 -49.77 -29.05 -2.92
N VAL A 21 -50.22 -29.34 -1.70
CA VAL A 21 -51.20 -28.53 -0.97
C VAL A 21 -50.58 -27.30 -0.31
N GLN A 22 -49.37 -27.42 0.27
CA GLN A 22 -48.75 -26.34 1.03
C GLN A 22 -47.93 -25.37 0.18
N ASP A 23 -47.09 -25.90 -0.70
CA ASP A 23 -46.19 -25.13 -1.56
C ASP A 23 -45.92 -25.88 -2.87
N PRO A 24 -46.78 -25.70 -3.89
CA PRO A 24 -46.66 -26.42 -5.15
C PRO A 24 -45.36 -26.12 -5.91
N LEU A 25 -44.71 -24.99 -5.65
CA LEU A 25 -43.44 -24.62 -6.28
C LEU A 25 -42.23 -25.33 -5.64
N SER A 26 -42.39 -25.94 -4.47
CA SER A 26 -41.36 -26.74 -3.81
C SER A 26 -41.18 -28.15 -4.41
N ILE A 27 -42.07 -28.55 -5.34
CA ILE A 27 -42.03 -29.86 -5.99
C ILE A 27 -40.91 -29.88 -7.01
N THR A 28 -39.98 -30.81 -6.83
CA THR A 28 -38.83 -31.00 -7.72
C THR A 28 -39.11 -32.08 -8.78
N THR A 29 -38.34 -32.05 -9.87
CA THR A 29 -38.38 -33.11 -10.90
C THR A 29 -38.03 -34.49 -10.33
N GLU A 30 -37.21 -34.57 -9.28
CA GLU A 30 -36.91 -35.81 -8.57
C GLU A 30 -38.10 -36.31 -7.72
N ASP A 31 -38.89 -35.42 -7.11
CA ASP A 31 -40.14 -35.81 -6.43
C ASP A 31 -41.13 -36.43 -7.42
N ALA A 32 -41.30 -35.82 -8.61
CA ALA A 32 -42.18 -36.33 -9.66
C ALA A 32 -41.72 -37.71 -10.17
N ARG A 33 -40.42 -37.88 -10.42
CA ARG A 33 -39.82 -39.16 -10.85
C ARG A 33 -40.03 -40.28 -9.83
N ARG A 34 -39.85 -39.99 -8.55
CA ARG A 34 -40.05 -40.99 -7.49
C ARG A 34 -41.51 -41.39 -7.34
N VAL A 35 -42.44 -40.48 -7.57
CA VAL A 35 -43.87 -40.79 -7.57
C VAL A 35 -44.23 -41.70 -8.74
N SER A 36 -43.73 -41.43 -9.96
CA SER A 36 -43.99 -42.27 -11.12
C SER A 36 -43.30 -43.65 -11.06
N GLU A 37 -42.10 -43.75 -10.47
CA GLU A 37 -41.40 -45.03 -10.28
C GLU A 37 -42.07 -45.93 -9.21
N ASN A 38 -42.62 -45.35 -8.14
CA ASN A 38 -43.15 -46.11 -7.00
C ASN A 38 -44.67 -46.32 -7.02
N PHE A 39 -45.40 -45.61 -7.88
CA PHE A 39 -46.85 -45.69 -7.95
C PHE A 39 -47.32 -46.03 -9.37
N VAL A 40 -47.78 -47.27 -9.54
CA VAL A 40 -48.46 -47.68 -10.78
C VAL A 40 -49.88 -47.17 -10.75
N ALA A 41 -50.24 -46.28 -11.67
CA ALA A 41 -51.60 -45.78 -11.80
C ALA A 41 -52.57 -46.94 -12.06
N ARG A 42 -53.48 -47.21 -11.11
CA ARG A 42 -54.50 -48.26 -11.24
C ARG A 42 -55.84 -47.72 -11.74
N ASP A 43 -56.03 -46.42 -11.64
CA ASP A 43 -57.25 -45.69 -11.95
C ASP A 43 -56.92 -44.36 -12.66
N GLU A 44 -57.86 -43.85 -13.44
CA GLU A 44 -57.68 -42.63 -14.25
C GLU A 44 -57.34 -41.40 -13.37
N GLN A 45 -57.86 -41.35 -12.16
CA GLN A 45 -57.61 -40.24 -11.23
C GLN A 45 -56.16 -40.24 -10.77
N SER A 46 -55.60 -41.40 -10.42
CA SER A 46 -54.19 -41.53 -10.06
C SER A 46 -53.24 -41.15 -11.20
N ALA A 47 -53.59 -41.50 -12.45
CA ALA A 47 -52.81 -41.12 -13.63
C ALA A 47 -52.79 -39.58 -13.83
N LYS A 48 -53.94 -38.92 -13.63
CA LYS A 48 -54.03 -37.45 -13.70
C LYS A 48 -53.18 -36.76 -12.65
N ILE A 49 -53.14 -37.29 -11.42
CA ILE A 49 -52.32 -36.73 -10.34
C ILE A 49 -50.83 -36.83 -10.68
N ILE A 50 -50.36 -37.98 -11.16
CA ILE A 50 -48.95 -38.16 -11.55
C ILE A 50 -48.57 -37.17 -12.67
N SER A 51 -49.40 -37.08 -13.71
CA SER A 51 -49.17 -36.15 -14.82
C SER A 51 -49.17 -34.67 -14.39
N ALA A 52 -50.04 -34.29 -13.45
CA ALA A 52 -50.08 -32.95 -12.90
C ALA A 52 -48.81 -32.63 -12.08
N VAL A 53 -48.34 -33.58 -11.27
CA VAL A 53 -47.10 -33.44 -10.49
C VAL A 53 -45.89 -33.31 -11.42
N GLU A 54 -45.81 -34.10 -12.50
CA GLU A 54 -44.74 -34.00 -13.51
C GLU A 54 -44.75 -32.65 -14.21
N THR A 55 -45.94 -32.19 -14.66
CA THR A 55 -46.09 -30.90 -15.35
C THR A 55 -45.70 -29.73 -14.43
N LEU A 56 -46.12 -29.81 -13.17
CA LEU A 56 -45.81 -28.79 -12.17
C LEU A 56 -44.32 -28.78 -11.81
N ALA A 57 -43.68 -29.94 -11.70
CA ALA A 57 -42.24 -30.02 -11.45
C ALA A 57 -41.40 -29.39 -12.57
N VAL A 58 -41.81 -29.58 -13.83
CA VAL A 58 -41.18 -28.92 -14.99
C VAL A 58 -41.41 -27.41 -14.96
N ALA A 59 -42.65 -26.97 -14.71
CA ALA A 59 -42.95 -25.55 -14.62
C ALA A 59 -42.24 -24.85 -13.44
N ALA A 60 -42.09 -25.54 -12.30
CA ALA A 60 -41.36 -25.04 -11.14
C ALA A 60 -39.87 -24.89 -11.45
N GLN A 61 -39.28 -25.80 -12.23
CA GLN A 61 -37.90 -25.66 -12.70
C GLN A 61 -37.72 -24.43 -13.58
N ASP A 62 -38.62 -24.20 -14.55
CA ASP A 62 -38.56 -23.02 -15.41
C ASP A 62 -38.69 -21.71 -14.61
N VAL A 63 -39.55 -21.67 -13.59
CA VAL A 63 -39.68 -20.52 -12.68
C VAL A 63 -38.41 -20.34 -11.84
N HIS A 64 -37.77 -21.42 -11.43
CA HIS A 64 -36.54 -21.35 -10.65
C HIS A 64 -35.30 -20.98 -11.49
N GLU A 65 -35.31 -21.28 -12.79
CA GLU A 65 -34.30 -20.85 -13.76
C GLU A 65 -34.54 -19.40 -14.24
N THR A 66 -35.80 -18.94 -14.30
CA THR A 66 -36.16 -17.57 -14.71
C THR A 66 -36.17 -16.56 -13.57
N MET A 67 -36.21 -17.01 -12.30
CA MET A 67 -35.80 -16.21 -11.16
C MET A 67 -34.27 -16.31 -11.04
N PRO A 68 -33.48 -15.33 -11.52
CA PRO A 68 -32.05 -15.34 -11.27
C PRO A 68 -31.86 -15.23 -9.76
N THR A 69 -31.62 -16.37 -9.12
CA THR A 69 -31.02 -16.43 -7.80
C THR A 69 -29.73 -15.65 -7.94
N THR A 70 -29.75 -14.47 -7.33
CA THR A 70 -28.67 -13.51 -7.24
C THR A 70 -27.55 -14.20 -6.49
N THR A 71 -26.80 -15.02 -7.21
CA THR A 71 -25.66 -15.75 -6.70
C THR A 71 -24.56 -14.70 -6.58
N LEU A 72 -24.48 -14.15 -5.37
CA LEU A 72 -23.55 -13.13 -4.92
C LEU A 72 -22.10 -13.67 -5.05
N GLY A 73 -21.54 -13.72 -6.25
CA GLY A 73 -20.21 -14.28 -6.47
C GLY A 73 -19.74 -14.40 -7.92
N GLN A 74 -20.66 -14.43 -8.90
CA GLN A 74 -20.29 -14.23 -10.29
C GLN A 74 -21.13 -13.07 -10.83
N ALA A 75 -20.51 -11.90 -10.91
CA ALA A 75 -21.15 -10.73 -11.48
C ALA A 75 -21.59 -11.09 -12.91
N PRO A 76 -22.89 -11.07 -13.25
CA PRO A 76 -23.26 -10.84 -14.63
C PRO A 76 -22.52 -9.57 -15.02
N ASN A 77 -21.82 -9.60 -16.15
CA ASN A 77 -21.26 -8.38 -16.74
C ASN A 77 -22.45 -7.53 -17.20
N ILE A 78 -23.21 -6.98 -16.26
CA ILE A 78 -24.17 -5.93 -16.54
C ILE A 78 -23.31 -4.83 -17.11
N SER A 79 -23.43 -4.65 -18.42
CA SER A 79 -22.66 -3.66 -19.13
C SER A 79 -22.86 -2.34 -18.40
N LEU A 80 -21.77 -1.67 -18.04
CA LEU A 80 -21.82 -0.36 -17.36
C LEU A 80 -22.72 0.61 -18.14
N LEU A 81 -22.77 0.46 -19.45
CA LEU A 81 -23.67 1.21 -20.34
C LEU A 81 -25.16 0.97 -20.04
N ALA A 82 -25.56 -0.27 -19.71
CA ALA A 82 -26.93 -0.60 -19.34
C ALA A 82 -27.31 0.10 -18.02
N VAL A 83 -26.45 0.03 -16.99
CA VAL A 83 -26.68 0.71 -15.71
C VAL A 83 -26.80 2.23 -15.90
N VAL A 84 -25.95 2.82 -16.75
CA VAL A 84 -26.01 4.26 -17.06
C VAL A 84 -27.32 4.63 -17.77
N ASN A 85 -27.77 3.80 -18.72
CA ASN A 85 -29.05 4.02 -19.42
C ASN A 85 -30.25 3.86 -18.49
N ASP A 86 -30.23 2.89 -17.58
CA ASP A 86 -31.28 2.68 -16.58
C ASP A 86 -31.33 3.86 -15.60
N LEU A 87 -30.18 4.32 -15.12
CA LEU A 87 -30.08 5.52 -14.28
C LEU A 87 -30.63 6.74 -15.01
N LYS A 88 -30.28 6.92 -16.30
CA LYS A 88 -30.83 8.00 -17.13
C LYS A 88 -32.35 7.93 -17.23
N ALA A 89 -32.90 6.75 -17.55
CA ALA A 89 -34.34 6.55 -17.67
C ALA A 89 -35.08 6.80 -16.33
N ALA A 90 -34.48 6.39 -15.20
CA ALA A 90 -35.03 6.63 -13.87
C ALA A 90 -35.06 8.14 -13.52
N VAL A 91 -33.97 8.86 -13.82
CA VAL A 91 -33.88 10.32 -13.65
C VAL A 91 -34.89 11.05 -14.53
N ASP A 92 -35.04 10.63 -15.79
CA ASP A 92 -35.99 11.21 -16.74
C ASP A 92 -37.46 10.99 -16.29
N THR A 93 -37.76 9.81 -15.71
CA THR A 93 -39.12 9.45 -15.25
C THR A 93 -39.48 10.16 -13.94
N ASN A 94 -38.54 10.29 -13.00
CA ASN A 94 -38.80 10.82 -11.66
C ASN A 94 -37.70 11.80 -11.19
N PRO A 95 -37.60 13.00 -11.78
CA PRO A 95 -36.53 13.95 -11.46
C PRO A 95 -36.54 14.42 -9.99
N GLN A 96 -37.70 14.42 -9.32
CA GLN A 96 -37.80 14.82 -7.91
C GLN A 96 -37.13 13.84 -6.94
N GLN A 97 -36.86 12.61 -7.36
CA GLN A 97 -36.15 11.63 -6.53
C GLN A 97 -34.62 11.82 -6.58
N VAL A 98 -34.11 12.72 -7.43
CA VAL A 98 -32.68 13.03 -7.48
C VAL A 98 -32.30 13.89 -6.28
N THR A 99 -31.75 13.25 -5.26
CA THR A 99 -31.22 13.93 -4.08
C THR A 99 -29.77 14.41 -4.32
N THR A 100 -29.30 15.33 -3.47
CA THR A 100 -27.90 15.79 -3.48
C THR A 100 -26.90 14.65 -3.25
N GLU A 101 -27.31 13.59 -2.54
CA GLU A 101 -26.48 12.42 -2.28
C GLU A 101 -26.29 11.57 -3.55
N ILE A 102 -27.37 11.38 -4.33
CA ILE A 102 -27.30 10.69 -5.63
C ILE A 102 -26.39 11.48 -6.59
N LEU A 103 -26.55 12.81 -6.66
CA LEU A 103 -25.68 13.65 -7.49
C LEU A 103 -24.20 13.54 -7.09
N ARG A 104 -23.89 13.64 -5.79
CA ARG A 104 -22.52 13.52 -5.28
C ARG A 104 -21.92 12.15 -5.60
N THR A 105 -22.71 11.09 -5.43
CA THR A 105 -22.28 9.71 -5.72
C THR A 105 -22.00 9.53 -7.21
N THR A 106 -22.92 9.97 -8.08
CA THR A 106 -22.74 9.92 -9.54
C THR A 106 -21.53 10.73 -9.98
N GLN A 107 -21.33 11.94 -9.45
CA GLN A 107 -20.14 12.75 -9.73
C GLN A 107 -18.86 12.02 -9.31
N GLY A 108 -18.84 11.39 -8.13
CA GLY A 108 -17.72 10.59 -7.67
C GLY A 108 -17.41 9.39 -8.58
N ILE A 109 -18.44 8.72 -9.11
CA ILE A 109 -18.31 7.64 -10.09
C ILE A 109 -17.71 8.18 -11.39
N VAL A 110 -18.25 9.28 -11.93
CA VAL A 110 -17.74 9.93 -13.15
C VAL A 110 -16.28 10.32 -12.99
N SER A 111 -15.88 10.92 -11.85
CA SER A 111 -14.48 11.26 -11.59
C SER A 111 -13.57 10.02 -11.48
N LYS A 112 -14.07 8.88 -10.98
CA LYS A 112 -13.31 7.62 -11.01
C LYS A 112 -13.19 7.07 -12.43
N MET A 113 -14.27 7.10 -13.21
CA MET A 113 -14.25 6.70 -14.62
C MET A 113 -13.27 7.56 -15.42
N GLN A 114 -13.29 8.88 -15.25
CA GLN A 114 -12.33 9.80 -15.86
C GLN A 114 -10.89 9.46 -15.47
N ARG A 115 -10.61 9.12 -14.21
CA ARG A 115 -9.29 8.63 -13.77
C ARG A 115 -8.88 7.37 -14.50
N SER A 116 -9.77 6.38 -14.55
CA SER A 116 -9.52 5.10 -15.20
C SER A 116 -9.31 5.23 -16.72
N LEU A 117 -9.94 6.23 -17.35
CA LEU A 117 -9.73 6.56 -18.76
C LEU A 117 -8.46 7.39 -19.01
N GLY A 118 -7.70 7.75 -17.97
CA GLY A 118 -6.57 8.67 -18.09
C GLY A 118 -6.99 10.12 -18.37
N GLN A 119 -8.30 10.42 -18.34
CA GLN A 119 -8.87 11.75 -18.60
C GLN A 119 -8.84 12.68 -17.39
N THR A 120 -8.34 12.27 -16.22
CA THR A 120 -8.10 13.24 -15.13
C THR A 120 -6.99 14.23 -15.41
N ASN A 121 -6.21 13.94 -16.44
CA ASN A 121 -5.21 14.83 -16.97
C ASN A 121 -5.47 15.06 -18.46
N ALA A 122 -6.74 15.20 -18.85
CA ALA A 122 -7.03 15.71 -20.18
C ALA A 122 -6.24 17.03 -20.31
N PRO A 123 -5.35 17.15 -21.32
CA PRO A 123 -4.54 18.34 -21.46
C PRO A 123 -5.47 19.54 -21.46
N HIS A 124 -5.24 20.47 -20.54
CA HIS A 124 -5.97 21.72 -20.49
C HIS A 124 -5.20 22.71 -21.37
N PRO A 125 -5.52 22.83 -22.68
CA PRO A 125 -4.77 23.70 -23.58
C PRO A 125 -4.80 25.17 -23.11
N GLU A 126 -5.81 25.55 -22.33
CA GLU A 126 -5.87 26.87 -21.69
C GLU A 126 -4.76 27.12 -20.65
N LEU A 127 -4.21 26.06 -20.03
CA LEU A 127 -3.11 26.18 -19.05
C LEU A 127 -1.73 26.18 -19.73
N GLU A 128 -1.64 25.76 -20.98
CA GLU A 128 -0.38 25.68 -21.73
C GLU A 128 0.27 27.06 -21.84
N ALA A 129 -0.52 28.10 -22.10
CA ALA A 129 -0.03 29.47 -22.20
C ALA A 129 0.51 29.98 -20.84
N GLU A 130 -0.14 29.62 -19.73
CA GLU A 130 0.33 29.96 -18.38
C GLU A 130 1.62 29.19 -18.05
N LEU A 131 1.67 27.89 -18.38
CA LEU A 131 2.85 27.06 -18.19
C LEU A 131 4.04 27.62 -18.97
N GLN A 132 3.85 27.97 -20.24
CA GLN A 132 4.90 28.54 -21.08
C GLN A 132 5.41 29.89 -20.55
N ALA A 133 4.51 30.74 -20.06
CA ALA A 133 4.89 32.00 -19.43
C ALA A 133 5.70 31.79 -18.14
N GLU A 134 5.32 30.82 -17.30
CA GLU A 134 6.07 30.49 -16.09
C GLU A 134 7.42 29.84 -16.42
N CYS A 135 7.49 28.95 -17.41
CA CYS A 135 8.74 28.39 -17.92
C CYS A 135 9.71 29.50 -18.35
N ALA A 136 9.24 30.48 -19.13
CA ALA A 136 10.07 31.60 -19.58
C ALA A 136 10.60 32.45 -18.41
N LYS A 137 9.82 32.60 -17.33
CA LYS A 137 10.21 33.32 -16.11
C LYS A 137 11.21 32.53 -15.26
N ILE A 138 11.05 31.21 -15.15
CA ILE A 138 11.86 30.34 -14.30
C ILE A 138 13.18 29.93 -14.95
N GLN A 139 13.22 29.80 -16.28
CA GLN A 139 14.41 29.38 -17.00
C GLN A 139 15.69 30.16 -16.65
N PRO A 140 15.74 31.50 -16.69
CA PRO A 140 16.95 32.23 -16.28
C PRO A 140 17.29 32.04 -14.79
N LYS A 141 16.30 31.81 -13.92
CA LYS A 141 16.54 31.55 -12.49
C LYS A 141 17.14 30.18 -12.25
N VAL A 142 16.76 29.19 -13.05
CA VAL A 142 17.35 27.83 -13.04
C VAL A 142 18.82 27.90 -13.41
N GLU A 143 19.15 28.60 -14.50
CA GLU A 143 20.53 28.79 -14.96
C GLU A 143 21.39 29.50 -13.91
N LEU A 144 20.83 30.50 -13.24
CA LEU A 144 21.51 31.23 -12.17
C LEU A 144 21.53 30.49 -10.82
N GLY A 145 20.80 29.38 -10.66
CA GLY A 145 20.69 28.66 -9.39
C GLY A 145 19.87 29.40 -8.30
N THR A 146 19.03 30.36 -8.69
CA THR A 146 18.30 31.26 -7.77
C THR A 146 16.82 30.93 -7.63
N VAL A 147 16.39 29.74 -8.09
CA VAL A 147 15.01 29.26 -7.96
C VAL A 147 14.65 29.10 -6.48
N THR A 148 13.45 29.51 -6.11
CA THR A 148 12.87 29.27 -4.79
C THR A 148 11.99 28.02 -4.79
N LYS A 149 11.78 27.40 -3.62
CA LYS A 149 10.91 26.22 -3.47
C LYS A 149 9.48 26.47 -3.97
N ALA A 150 8.90 27.62 -3.60
CA ALA A 150 7.56 28.01 -4.02
C ALA A 150 7.44 28.13 -5.56
N GLU A 151 8.47 28.64 -6.23
CA GLU A 151 8.51 28.73 -7.68
C GLU A 151 8.59 27.35 -8.35
N ALA A 152 9.44 26.46 -7.83
CA ALA A 152 9.55 25.09 -8.34
C ALA A 152 8.24 24.30 -8.13
N ASP A 153 7.59 24.44 -6.98
CA ASP A 153 6.31 23.78 -6.67
C ASP A 153 5.16 24.34 -7.54
N ARG A 154 5.15 25.66 -7.78
CA ARG A 154 4.17 26.28 -8.69
C ARG A 154 4.33 25.75 -10.11
N LEU A 155 5.55 25.69 -10.62
CA LEU A 155 5.84 25.16 -11.96
C LEU A 155 5.43 23.68 -12.06
N HIS A 156 5.74 22.87 -11.05
CA HIS A 156 5.32 21.47 -10.95
C HIS A 156 3.80 21.31 -10.97
N SER A 157 3.08 22.12 -10.20
CA SER A 157 1.63 22.08 -10.19
C SER A 157 1.01 22.48 -11.53
N LEU A 158 1.59 23.44 -12.26
CA LEU A 158 1.12 23.84 -13.58
C LEU A 158 1.37 22.74 -14.62
N GLU A 159 2.57 22.17 -14.65
CA GLU A 159 2.92 21.07 -15.56
C GLU A 159 2.07 19.83 -15.29
N ALA A 160 1.90 19.45 -14.02
CA ALA A 160 1.05 18.32 -13.65
C ALA A 160 -0.42 18.53 -14.05
N ARG A 161 -0.92 19.77 -14.07
CA ARG A 161 -2.28 20.08 -14.55
C ARG A 161 -2.38 20.17 -16.07
N ALA A 162 -1.34 20.65 -16.75
CA ALA A 162 -1.33 20.81 -18.20
C ALA A 162 -1.09 19.49 -18.93
N HIS A 163 -0.17 18.66 -18.44
CA HIS A 163 0.24 17.41 -19.09
C HIS A 163 -0.12 16.14 -18.30
N GLY A 164 -0.48 16.27 -17.02
CA GLY A 164 -0.75 15.11 -16.17
C GLY A 164 0.46 14.40 -15.61
N HIS A 165 1.65 14.80 -16.01
CA HIS A 165 2.92 14.25 -15.56
C HIS A 165 3.99 15.33 -15.67
N THR A 166 5.07 15.14 -14.94
CA THR A 166 6.29 15.95 -15.12
C THR A 166 7.31 15.20 -15.95
N GLU A 167 7.85 15.88 -16.96
CA GLU A 167 8.87 15.31 -17.82
C GLU A 167 10.16 15.06 -17.02
N LYS A 168 10.71 13.84 -17.11
CA LYS A 168 11.98 13.50 -16.45
C LYS A 168 13.11 14.29 -17.12
N GLY A 169 13.80 15.13 -16.36
CA GLY A 169 14.85 16.00 -16.89
C GLY A 169 14.34 17.29 -17.56
N GLY A 170 13.02 17.50 -17.58
CA GLY A 170 12.43 18.77 -18.03
C GLY A 170 12.73 19.92 -17.06
N LEU A 171 12.38 21.15 -17.48
CA LEU A 171 12.69 22.38 -16.75
C LEU A 171 12.21 22.33 -15.28
N THR A 172 11.03 21.78 -15.03
CA THR A 172 10.47 21.61 -13.68
C THR A 172 11.33 20.71 -12.80
N SER A 173 11.78 19.58 -13.34
CA SER A 173 12.63 18.64 -12.62
C SER A 173 13.97 19.28 -12.24
N VAL A 174 14.54 20.07 -13.16
CA VAL A 174 15.75 20.87 -12.90
C VAL A 174 15.48 21.97 -11.87
N ALA A 175 14.36 22.70 -11.97
CA ALA A 175 13.97 23.75 -11.04
C ALA A 175 13.81 23.21 -9.60
N GLN A 176 13.18 22.05 -9.43
CA GLN A 176 13.07 21.37 -8.13
C GLN A 176 14.44 20.97 -7.57
N SER A 177 15.32 20.42 -8.42
CA SER A 177 16.68 20.06 -8.02
C SER A 177 17.50 21.29 -7.58
N VAL A 178 17.40 22.39 -8.33
CA VAL A 178 18.05 23.67 -7.98
C VAL A 178 17.50 24.24 -6.69
N ALA A 179 16.18 24.29 -6.52
CA ALA A 179 15.55 24.78 -5.29
C ALA A 179 15.96 23.95 -4.08
N ALA A 180 15.95 22.62 -4.18
CA ALA A 180 16.38 21.72 -3.11
C ALA A 180 17.88 21.88 -2.79
N LYS A 181 18.74 22.05 -3.80
CA LYS A 181 20.17 22.32 -3.61
C LYS A 181 20.36 23.65 -2.87
N ARG A 182 19.61 24.69 -3.24
CA ARG A 182 19.65 25.99 -2.57
C ARG A 182 19.18 25.92 -1.12
N GLU A 183 18.07 25.23 -0.86
CA GLU A 183 17.55 25.02 0.51
C GLU A 183 18.59 24.33 1.40
N ARG A 184 19.32 23.33 0.87
CA ARG A 184 20.46 22.72 1.56
C ARG A 184 21.58 23.72 1.81
N THR A 185 21.98 24.53 0.82
CA THR A 185 23.06 25.51 1.02
C THR A 185 22.70 26.60 2.02
N LEU A 186 21.44 27.05 2.04
CA LEU A 186 20.96 28.05 3.00
C LEU A 186 20.90 27.48 4.42
N SER A 187 20.41 26.25 4.55
CA SER A 187 20.39 25.57 5.85
C SER A 187 21.79 25.32 6.41
N LEU A 188 22.78 25.10 5.53
CA LEU A 188 24.18 24.91 5.93
C LEU A 188 24.89 26.21 6.28
N SER A 189 24.53 27.34 5.66
CA SER A 189 25.17 28.62 5.95
C SER A 189 24.81 29.20 7.31
N ASP A 190 23.59 28.95 7.81
CA ASP A 190 23.13 29.51 9.09
C ASP A 190 23.78 28.83 10.31
N SER A 191 24.15 27.55 10.21
CA SER A 191 24.84 26.82 11.30
C SER A 191 26.36 26.90 11.27
N ARG A 192 26.93 27.49 10.22
CA ARG A 192 28.39 27.45 9.97
C ARG A 192 29.25 28.27 10.93
N PRO A 193 28.89 29.51 11.33
CA PRO A 193 29.78 30.32 12.17
C PRO A 193 29.97 29.71 13.56
N GLU A 194 28.92 29.15 14.15
CA GLU A 194 29.01 28.49 15.47
C GLU A 194 29.89 27.23 15.41
N LEU A 195 29.68 26.36 14.41
CA LEU A 195 30.49 25.16 14.22
C LEU A 195 31.96 25.47 13.95
N GLU A 196 32.25 26.54 13.21
CA GLU A 196 33.62 26.96 12.90
C GLU A 196 34.32 27.51 14.15
N THR A 197 33.59 28.25 15.02
CA THR A 197 34.13 28.68 16.31
C THR A 197 34.38 27.51 17.27
N GLU A 198 33.46 26.53 17.35
CA GLU A 198 33.65 25.32 18.17
C GLU A 198 34.84 24.49 17.67
N LEU A 199 34.97 24.34 16.34
CA LEU A 199 36.09 23.63 15.72
C LEU A 199 37.42 24.33 16.01
N GLN A 200 37.46 25.66 15.92
CA GLN A 200 38.66 26.44 16.21
C GLN A 200 39.05 26.36 17.69
N GLU A 201 38.07 26.40 18.61
CA GLU A 201 38.31 26.23 20.04
C GLU A 201 38.86 24.83 20.38
N GLU A 202 38.27 23.77 19.82
CA GLU A 202 38.77 22.41 20.02
C GLU A 202 40.11 22.17 19.33
N SER A 203 40.34 22.75 18.15
CA SER A 203 41.65 22.68 17.48
C SER A 203 42.73 23.30 18.36
N ALA A 204 42.46 24.44 18.99
CA ALA A 204 43.41 25.09 19.92
C ALA A 204 43.70 24.24 21.17
N LYS A 205 42.72 23.47 21.67
CA LYS A 205 42.91 22.55 22.81
C LYS A 205 43.69 21.30 22.42
N VAL A 206 43.45 20.76 21.23
CA VAL A 206 44.04 19.50 20.76
C VAL A 206 45.45 19.70 20.20
N GLN A 207 45.74 20.84 19.58
CA GLN A 207 47.04 21.13 18.97
C GLN A 207 48.26 20.87 19.87
N PRO A 208 48.37 21.41 21.09
CA PRO A 208 49.51 21.13 21.96
C PRO A 208 49.56 19.65 22.40
N LYS A 209 48.42 18.95 22.45
CA LYS A 209 48.36 17.52 22.81
C LYS A 209 48.85 16.62 21.67
N VAL A 210 48.63 17.03 20.41
CA VAL A 210 49.19 16.35 19.23
C VAL A 210 50.71 16.42 19.26
N GLU A 211 51.27 17.61 19.51
CA GLU A 211 52.73 17.83 19.60
C GLU A 211 53.37 17.03 20.75
N GLN A 212 52.65 16.86 21.86
CA GLN A 212 53.11 16.07 23.01
C GLN A 212 52.81 14.57 22.88
N GLU A 213 52.18 14.12 21.79
CA GLU A 213 51.67 12.75 21.60
C GLU A 213 50.71 12.26 22.74
N THR A 214 49.97 13.17 23.38
CA THR A 214 49.09 12.87 24.54
C THR A 214 47.60 12.89 24.23
N VAL A 215 47.21 13.00 22.95
CA VAL A 215 45.79 13.02 22.51
C VAL A 215 45.06 11.75 22.94
N SER A 216 43.85 11.90 23.46
CA SER A 216 42.94 10.77 23.72
C SER A 216 42.04 10.47 22.52
N LYS A 217 41.56 9.23 22.40
CA LYS A 217 40.66 8.80 21.31
C LYS A 217 39.38 9.65 21.25
N ALA A 218 38.78 9.94 22.40
CA ALA A 218 37.58 10.78 22.47
C ALA A 218 37.80 12.21 21.96
N GLU A 219 38.97 12.80 22.19
CA GLU A 219 39.32 14.13 21.67
C GLU A 219 39.53 14.10 20.16
N ALA A 220 40.23 13.09 19.65
CA ALA A 220 40.43 12.92 18.21
C ALA A 220 39.09 12.69 17.47
N ASP A 221 38.20 11.87 18.03
CA ASP A 221 36.87 11.61 17.46
C ASP A 221 35.97 12.85 17.52
N ARG A 222 36.04 13.62 18.62
CA ARG A 222 35.29 14.87 18.75
C ARG A 222 35.76 15.92 17.74
N LEU A 223 37.07 16.09 17.58
CA LEU A 223 37.65 17.00 16.60
C LEU A 223 37.26 16.57 15.17
N HIS A 224 37.33 15.27 14.87
CA HIS A 224 36.90 14.72 13.58
C HIS A 224 35.43 14.96 13.29
N SER A 225 34.55 14.75 14.28
CA SER A 225 33.12 15.02 14.14
C SER A 225 32.81 16.51 13.91
N LEU A 226 33.55 17.42 14.55
CA LEU A 226 33.40 18.86 14.33
C LEU A 226 33.87 19.25 12.93
N GLU A 227 35.04 18.78 12.49
CA GLU A 227 35.59 19.08 11.16
C GLU A 227 34.69 18.51 10.04
N ALA A 228 34.23 17.28 10.19
CA ALA A 228 33.30 16.65 9.24
C ALA A 228 31.96 17.40 9.16
N ARG A 229 31.47 17.97 10.27
CA ARG A 229 30.24 18.78 10.27
C ARG A 229 30.48 20.18 9.67
N ALA A 230 31.61 20.82 9.97
CA ALA A 230 31.93 22.16 9.52
C ALA A 230 32.29 22.21 8.02
N HIS A 231 33.06 21.23 7.54
CA HIS A 231 33.63 21.23 6.20
C HIS A 231 33.10 20.10 5.30
N GLY A 232 32.38 19.12 5.85
CA GLY A 232 31.89 17.96 5.09
C GLY A 232 32.96 16.92 4.77
N HIS A 233 34.21 17.16 5.16
CA HIS A 233 35.37 16.30 4.94
C HIS A 233 36.47 16.61 5.95
N THR A 234 37.44 15.71 6.08
CA THR A 234 38.64 15.94 6.88
C THR A 234 39.87 16.10 6.01
N GLU A 235 40.67 17.13 6.28
CA GLU A 235 41.86 17.42 5.49
C GLU A 235 42.96 16.37 5.72
N LYS A 236 43.47 15.79 4.63
CA LYS A 236 44.56 14.81 4.69
C LYS A 236 45.84 15.51 5.18
N GLY A 237 46.36 15.06 6.32
CA GLY A 237 47.53 15.67 6.95
C GLY A 237 47.21 16.91 7.81
N GLY A 238 45.93 17.27 7.93
CA GLY A 238 45.48 18.30 8.86
C GLY A 238 45.59 17.88 10.33
N LEU A 239 45.26 18.81 11.23
CA LEU A 239 45.35 18.60 12.68
C LEU A 239 44.56 17.37 13.15
N THR A 240 43.35 17.17 12.62
CA THR A 240 42.50 16.02 12.92
C THR A 240 43.13 14.69 12.51
N ALA A 241 43.69 14.62 11.30
CA ALA A 241 44.37 13.42 10.83
C ALA A 241 45.59 13.10 11.71
N ALA A 242 46.34 14.12 12.13
CA ALA A 242 47.44 13.98 13.08
C ALA A 242 46.94 13.51 14.46
N ALA A 243 45.87 14.10 15.00
CA ALA A 243 45.24 13.71 16.26
C ALA A 243 44.77 12.26 16.26
N GLN A 244 44.11 11.81 15.18
CA GLN A 244 43.70 10.41 15.01
C GLN A 244 44.90 9.46 14.92
N SER A 245 45.96 9.84 14.20
CA SER A 245 47.19 9.05 14.11
C SER A 245 47.88 8.89 15.47
N VAL A 246 47.99 9.98 16.26
CA VAL A 246 48.53 9.97 17.61
C VAL A 246 47.68 9.12 18.55
N ALA A 247 46.36 9.29 18.54
CA ALA A 247 45.46 8.51 19.37
C ALA A 247 45.55 7.00 19.06
N ALA A 248 45.57 6.63 17.78
CA ALA A 248 45.71 5.24 17.34
C ALA A 248 47.08 4.65 17.71
N LYS A 249 48.16 5.42 17.57
CA LYS A 249 49.52 5.02 18.01
C LYS A 249 49.55 4.74 19.51
N ARG A 250 48.87 5.56 20.32
CA ARG A 250 48.80 5.39 21.77
C ARG A 250 47.97 4.17 22.18
N GLU A 251 46.85 3.91 21.53
CA GLU A 251 46.02 2.71 21.78
C GLU A 251 46.83 1.42 21.57
N ARG A 252 47.68 1.38 20.54
CA ARG A 252 48.61 0.26 20.31
C ARG A 252 49.64 0.08 21.43
N LEU A 253 50.11 1.17 22.03
CA LEU A 253 51.08 1.14 23.13
C LEU A 253 50.43 0.72 24.45
N SER A 254 49.18 1.13 24.71
CA SER A 254 48.46 0.71 25.93
C SER A 254 48.11 -0.77 25.92
N ASP A 255 47.69 -1.31 24.77
CA ASP A 255 47.26 -2.71 24.67
C ASP A 255 48.43 -3.71 24.76
N GLY A 256 49.63 -3.30 24.34
CA GLY A 256 50.83 -4.14 24.40
C GLY A 256 51.34 -4.46 25.80
N THR A 257 50.85 -3.76 26.85
CA THR A 257 51.38 -3.90 28.22
C THR A 257 50.74 -5.05 29.01
N ASN A 258 49.64 -5.64 28.53
CA ASN A 258 48.90 -6.69 29.25
C ASN A 258 49.04 -8.11 28.67
N GLN A 259 49.95 -8.34 27.71
CA GLN A 259 50.04 -9.63 26.99
C GLN A 259 51.26 -10.51 27.37
N SER A 260 51.89 -10.31 28.54
CA SER A 260 53.11 -11.06 28.95
C SER A 260 52.99 -11.92 30.22
N THR A 261 51.81 -12.11 30.82
CA THR A 261 51.65 -13.03 31.96
C THR A 261 50.35 -13.81 31.84
N VAL A 262 50.33 -14.81 30.97
CA VAL A 262 49.48 -15.99 31.18
C VAL A 262 50.41 -17.19 31.12
N GLU A 263 50.72 -17.69 32.31
CA GLU A 263 51.46 -18.90 32.50
C GLU A 263 50.74 -20.11 31.92
N ASP A 264 51.59 -20.96 31.37
CA ASP A 264 51.42 -22.35 31.02
C ASP A 264 50.63 -23.12 32.09
N SER A 265 49.34 -23.39 31.84
CA SER A 265 48.61 -24.44 32.57
C SER A 265 47.97 -25.42 31.58
N LYS A 266 48.77 -26.46 31.36
CA LYS A 266 48.50 -27.72 30.68
C LYS A 266 47.33 -28.49 31.30
N THR A 267 46.65 -29.26 30.44
CA THR A 267 45.90 -30.52 30.66
C THR A 267 44.43 -30.49 31.13
N GLY A 268 43.56 -31.11 30.31
CA GLY A 268 42.28 -31.69 30.74
C GLY A 268 41.18 -31.72 29.65
N PRO A 269 40.74 -32.89 29.14
CA PRO A 269 39.82 -32.99 28.01
C PRO A 269 38.36 -33.36 28.40
N VAL A 270 37.46 -33.14 27.42
CA VAL A 270 36.13 -33.76 27.18
C VAL A 270 34.90 -33.28 27.99
N ALA A 271 33.93 -32.69 27.25
CA ALA A 271 32.47 -32.93 27.30
C ALA A 271 31.80 -31.86 26.40
N GLU A 272 31.41 -32.14 25.16
CA GLU A 272 30.09 -32.66 24.76
C GLU A 272 28.92 -32.01 25.52
N VAL A 273 28.39 -30.88 25.03
CA VAL A 273 27.01 -30.43 25.32
C VAL A 273 26.45 -29.62 24.14
N VAL A 274 25.56 -30.26 23.38
CA VAL A 274 24.23 -29.78 22.92
C VAL A 274 24.14 -28.34 22.37
N ILE A 275 24.04 -28.24 21.04
CA ILE A 275 23.47 -27.08 20.34
C ILE A 275 21.94 -27.18 20.46
N LYS A 276 21.34 -26.32 21.28
CA LYS A 276 19.89 -26.09 21.29
C LYS A 276 19.58 -24.94 20.33
N ASP A 277 18.80 -25.26 19.31
CA ASP A 277 18.06 -24.30 18.48
C ASP A 277 17.28 -23.32 19.35
N THR A 278 17.62 -22.04 19.26
CA THR A 278 16.82 -20.96 19.86
C THR A 278 16.05 -20.28 18.74
N VAL A 279 14.81 -20.73 18.61
CA VAL A 279 13.71 -20.11 17.86
C VAL A 279 13.24 -18.85 18.60
N GLY A 280 12.96 -17.78 17.85
CA GLY A 280 11.92 -16.82 18.22
C GLY A 280 12.39 -15.47 18.77
N GLY A 281 12.75 -14.55 17.87
CA GLY A 281 12.70 -13.11 18.16
C GLY A 281 11.25 -12.60 18.02
N PRO A 282 10.72 -11.84 18.99
CA PRO A 282 9.37 -11.27 18.88
C PRO A 282 9.35 -10.07 17.93
N LEU A 283 8.37 -10.07 17.03
CA LEU A 283 7.94 -8.92 16.23
C LEU A 283 7.54 -7.77 17.16
N SER A 284 8.31 -6.69 17.10
CA SER A 284 7.98 -5.40 17.69
C SER A 284 6.76 -4.80 16.96
N VAL A 285 5.58 -4.93 17.56
CA VAL A 285 4.36 -4.22 17.16
C VAL A 285 4.49 -2.76 17.57
N VAL A 286 4.55 -1.87 16.57
CA VAL A 286 4.50 -0.42 16.74
C VAL A 286 3.05 0.00 17.02
N PRO A 287 2.73 0.75 18.09
CA PRO A 287 1.39 1.27 18.29
C PRO A 287 1.14 2.48 17.38
N GLU A 288 0.11 2.33 16.55
CA GLU A 288 -0.53 3.38 15.74
C GLU A 288 -1.14 4.44 16.67
N LYS A 289 -0.56 5.64 16.67
CA LYS A 289 -1.14 6.81 17.34
C LYS A 289 -2.37 7.25 16.56
N SER A 290 -3.53 7.04 17.16
CA SER A 290 -4.77 7.72 16.78
C SER A 290 -4.71 9.15 17.32
N GLU A 291 -4.53 10.11 16.42
CA GLU A 291 -4.67 11.53 16.71
C GLU A 291 -6.12 11.94 16.45
N LYS A 292 -6.85 12.21 17.54
CA LYS A 292 -8.11 12.93 17.55
C LYS A 292 -7.83 14.36 18.03
N ALA A 293 -8.05 15.33 17.16
CA ALA A 293 -8.65 16.64 17.44
C ALA A 293 -8.95 17.35 16.12
#